data_AF-A0A6G3RW33-F1
#
_entry.id   AF-A0A6G3RW33-F1
#
_cell.length_a   1.000
_cell.length_b   1.000
_cell.length_c   1.000
_cell.angle_alpha   90.00
_cell.angle_beta   90.00
_cell.angle_gamma   90.00
#
_symmetry.space_group_name_H-M   'P 1'
#
loop_
_entity.id
_entity.type
_entity.pdbx_description
1 polymer ?
#
loop_
_entity_poly.entity_id
_entity_poly.type
_entity_poly.pdbx_seq_one_letter_code
_entity_poly.pdbx_strand_id
1 'polypeptide(L)' 'LLDGERGPVRDAVLLNSAAALVAVRPGSGTLAEQLRAGMDRAAESIDSGAAKATLERWAAATHR' A
#
# COMPACT_ATOMS: atom_id res chain seq x y z
N LEU A 1 9.60 8.20 -0.42
CA LEU A 1 8.29 7.49 -0.44
C LEU A 1 8.16 6.47 0.69
N LEU A 2 8.94 5.38 0.71
CA LEU A 2 8.74 4.30 1.69
C LEU A 2 9.13 4.67 3.14
N ASP A 3 9.84 5.78 3.33
CA ASP A 3 10.14 6.35 4.65
C ASP A 3 9.00 7.27 5.18
N GLY A 4 7.80 7.16 4.62
CA GLY A 4 6.62 7.89 5.12
C GLY A 4 6.47 9.34 4.62
N GLU A 5 7.31 9.79 3.68
CA GLU A 5 7.18 11.12 3.06
C GLU A 5 5.79 11.36 2.47
N ARG A 6 5.18 12.51 2.74
CA ARG A 6 3.87 12.91 2.21
C ARG A 6 4.00 13.72 0.92
N GLY A 7 3.02 13.58 0.03
CA GLY A 7 2.93 14.33 -1.22
C GLY A 7 2.23 13.56 -2.34
N PRO A 8 2.07 14.17 -3.53
CA PRO A 8 1.25 13.61 -4.62
C PRO A 8 1.65 12.20 -5.07
N VAL A 9 2.95 11.90 -5.04
CA VAL A 9 3.48 10.56 -5.36
C VAL A 9 2.95 9.53 -4.37
N ARG A 10 2.95 9.85 -3.07
CA ARG A 10 2.42 8.96 -2.03
C ARG A 10 0.93 8.74 -2.25
N ASP A 11 0.17 9.78 -2.53
CA ASP A 11 -1.27 9.67 -2.74
C ASP A 11 -1.61 8.72 -3.90
N ALA A 12 -0.88 8.84 -5.01
CA ALA A 12 -1.02 7.95 -6.16
C ALA A 12 -0.68 6.49 -5.81
N VAL A 13 0.39 6.26 -5.04
CA VAL A 13 0.77 4.91 -4.59
C VAL A 13 -0.30 4.32 -3.67
N LEU A 14 -0.78 5.08 -2.67
CA LEU A 14 -1.82 4.61 -1.76
C LEU A 14 -3.10 4.23 -2.52
N LEU A 15 -3.53 5.04 -3.47
CA LEU A 15 -4.73 4.76 -4.27
C LEU A 15 -4.58 3.50 -5.12
N ASN A 16 -3.44 3.32 -5.81
CA ASN A 16 -3.21 2.13 -6.64
C ASN A 16 -3.09 0.86 -5.77
N SER A 17 -2.40 0.94 -4.63
CA SER A 17 -2.33 -0.18 -3.68
C SER A 17 -3.71 -0.52 -3.11
N ALA A 18 -4.52 0.48 -2.75
CA ALA A 18 -5.89 0.26 -2.31
C ALA A 18 -6.73 -0.44 -3.37
N ALA A 19 -6.64 -0.01 -4.63
CA ALA A 19 -7.34 -0.65 -5.74
C ALA A 19 -6.92 -2.12 -5.90
N ALA A 20 -5.62 -2.43 -5.79
CA ALA A 20 -5.13 -3.81 -5.84
C ALA A 20 -5.65 -4.66 -4.66
N LEU A 21 -5.67 -4.10 -3.44
CA LEU A 21 -6.20 -4.76 -2.25
C LEU A 21 -7.70 -5.07 -2.38
N VAL A 22 -8.49 -4.12 -2.89
CA VAL A 22 -9.92 -4.30 -3.14
C VAL A 22 -10.15 -5.31 -4.26
N ALA A 23 -9.34 -5.30 -5.32
CA ALA A 23 -9.48 -6.25 -6.42
C ALA A 23 -9.25 -7.71 -6.00
N VAL A 24 -8.26 -7.97 -5.12
CA VAL A 24 -7.98 -9.33 -4.64
C VAL A 24 -8.95 -9.79 -3.55
N ARG A 25 -9.52 -8.85 -2.78
CA ARG A 25 -10.45 -9.14 -1.69
C ARG A 25 -11.56 -8.09 -1.61
N PRO A 26 -12.57 -8.20 -2.48
CA PRO A 26 -13.71 -7.29 -2.44
C PRO A 26 -14.42 -7.35 -1.09
N GLY A 27 -14.80 -6.19 -0.57
CA GLY A 27 -15.53 -6.03 0.68
C GLY A 27 -17.01 -5.72 0.46
N SER A 28 -17.71 -5.47 1.56
CA SER A 28 -19.06 -4.90 1.55
C SER A 28 -19.03 -3.37 1.40
N GLY A 29 -20.16 -2.78 1.00
CA GLY A 29 -20.31 -1.34 0.85
C GLY A 29 -19.95 -0.84 -0.55
N THR A 30 -20.00 0.48 -0.72
CA THR A 30 -19.68 1.14 -1.99
C THR A 30 -18.20 1.00 -2.35
N LEU A 31 -17.88 1.13 -3.64
CA LEU A 31 -16.49 1.10 -4.09
C LEU A 31 -15.64 2.18 -3.40
N ALA A 32 -16.20 3.37 -3.16
CA ALA A 32 -15.49 4.45 -2.49
C ALA A 32 -15.15 4.13 -1.03
N GLU A 33 -16.05 3.46 -0.30
CA GLU A 33 -15.79 3.01 1.08
C GLU A 33 -14.71 1.93 1.11
N GLN A 34 -14.76 0.97 0.19
CA GLN A 34 -13.76 -0.09 0.07
C GLN A 34 -12.38 0.47 -0.26
N LEU A 35 -12.30 1.40 -1.23
CA LEU A 35 -11.05 2.07 -1.59
C LEU A 35 -10.49 2.89 -0.42
N ARG A 36 -11.34 3.59 0.34
CA ARG A 36 -10.91 4.34 1.53
C ARG A 36 -10.26 3.42 2.57
N ALA A 37 -10.92 2.31 2.91
CA ALA A 37 -10.36 1.32 3.83
C ALA A 37 -9.07 0.69 3.28
N GLY A 38 -8.99 0.44 1.97
CA GLY A 38 -7.78 -0.02 1.31
C GLY A 38 -6.63 1.00 1.38
N MET A 39 -6.93 2.30 1.27
CA MET A 39 -5.94 3.38 1.41
C MET A 39 -5.40 3.45 2.84
N ASP A 40 -6.26 3.30 3.86
CA ASP A 40 -5.84 3.27 5.26
C ASP A 40 -4.86 2.10 5.52
N ARG A 41 -5.16 0.92 4.96
CA ARG A 41 -4.28 -0.26 5.04
C ARG A 41 -2.96 -0.06 4.30
N ALA A 42 -2.99 0.56 3.13
CA ALA A 42 -1.79 0.89 2.37
C ALA A 42 -0.92 1.91 3.12
N ALA A 43 -1.55 2.91 3.77
CA ALA A 43 -0.86 3.90 4.58
C ALA A 43 -0.19 3.26 5.79
N GLU A 44 -0.90 2.39 6.53
CA GLU A 44 -0.35 1.60 7.63
C GLU A 44 0.89 0.81 7.21
N SER A 45 0.86 0.16 6.03
CA SER A 45 2.00 -0.60 5.50
C SER A 45 3.24 0.26 5.24
N ILE A 46 3.05 1.50 4.76
CA ILE A 46 4.15 2.45 4.55
C ILE A 46 4.63 3.02 5.88
N ASP A 47 3.74 3.54 6.71
CA ASP A 47 4.08 4.28 7.93
C ASP A 47 4.69 3.38 9.02
N SER A 48 4.33 2.10 9.04
CA SER A 48 4.96 1.10 9.91
C SER A 48 6.33 0.61 9.42
N GLY A 49 6.75 0.98 8.21
CA GLY A 49 7.95 0.48 7.56
C GLY A 49 7.83 -0.94 6.98
N ALA A 50 6.66 -1.58 7.06
CA ALA A 50 6.44 -2.94 6.56
C ALA A 50 6.68 -3.05 5.03
N ALA A 51 6.29 -2.03 4.27
CA ALA A 51 6.53 -1.96 2.82
C ALA A 51 8.03 -1.93 2.51
N LYS A 52 8.81 -1.11 3.24
CA LYS A 52 10.27 -1.01 3.11
C LYS A 52 10.95 -2.34 3.43
N ALA A 53 10.62 -2.94 4.57
CA ALA A 53 11.17 -4.22 4.99
C ALA A 53 10.87 -5.34 3.97
N THR A 54 9.72 -5.29 3.31
CA THR A 54 9.35 -6.25 2.26
C THR A 54 10.22 -6.09 1.01
N LEU A 55 10.45 -4.84 0.57
CA LEU A 55 11.36 -4.55 -0.54
C LEU A 55 12.79 -5.00 -0.25
N GLU A 56 13.30 -4.74 0.96
CA GLU A 56 14.63 -5.17 1.38
C GLU A 56 14.79 -6.69 1.37
N ARG A 57 13.82 -7.44 1.90
CA ARG A 57 13.83 -8.91 1.86
C ARG A 57 13.78 -9.43 0.42
N TRP A 58 12.99 -8.80 -0.45
CA TRP A 58 12.90 -9.20 -1.84
C TRP A 58 14.23 -8.99 -2.57
N ALA A 59 14.85 -7.82 -2.43
CA ALA A 59 16.16 -7.54 -3.00
C ALA A 59 17.24 -8.53 -2.53
N ALA A 60 17.24 -8.86 -1.23
CA ALA A 60 18.17 -9.86 -0.68
C ALA A 60 17.94 -11.28 -1.21
N ALA A 61 16.70 -11.61 -1.62
CA ALA A 61 16.38 -12.92 -2.18
C ALA A 61 16.77 -13.03 -3.67
N THR A 62 16.76 -11.93 -4.43
CA THR A 62 17.03 -11.92 -5.87
C THR A 62 18.47 -11.62 -6.25
N HIS A 63 19.29 -11.12 -5.32
CA HIS A 63 20.72 -10.85 -5.54
C HIS A 63 21.64 -11.95 -4.97
N ARG A 64 21.17 -13.20 -4.93
CA ARG A 64 21.95 -14.38 -4.56
C ARG A 64 22.40 -15.14 -5.78
#